data_AF-A0AAU2GT30-F1
#
_entry.id   AF-A0AAU2GT30-F1
#
_cell.length_a   1.000
_cell.length_b   1.000
_cell.length_c   1.000
_cell.angle_alpha   90.00
_cell.angle_beta   90.00
_cell.angle_gamma   90.00
#
_symmetry.space_group_name_H-M   'P 1'
#
loop_
_entity.id
_entity.type
_entity.pdbx_description
1 polymer ?
#
loop_
_entity_poly.entity_id
_entity_poly.type
_entity_poly.pdbx_seq_one_letter_code
_entity_poly.pdbx_strand_id
1 'polypeptide(L)'
;MRSSSRPARTIPALLLSLGIALATAPTATAAAPANTCGGALSDYTGLASLDTAFVGTVALPGGGTYPMKITPTVFSSNDLITVQVDPSATESRTAVARLKLFVNTLGRGSIVFAAPRGPGYEGYSTDVYCPIGTRVTKINGRIPITGLDKMVTFEVERT
;
A
#
# COMPACT_ATOMS: atom_id res chain seq x y z
N MET A 1 -41.80 62.99 56.53
CA MET A 1 -42.41 62.12 57.56
C MET A 1 -41.61 60.83 57.63
N ARG A 2 -41.15 60.49 58.84
CA ARG A 2 -40.82 59.16 59.42
C ARG A 2 -39.92 58.22 58.58
N SER A 3 -38.69 57.88 58.99
CA SER A 3 -38.18 57.26 60.22
C SER A 3 -37.88 55.77 60.04
N SER A 4 -36.63 55.38 60.37
CA SER A 4 -36.21 54.07 60.91
C SER A 4 -36.19 52.87 59.95
N SER A 5 -35.26 51.90 59.95
CA SER A 5 -34.23 51.48 60.94
C SER A 5 -33.22 50.52 60.25
N ARG A 6 -31.95 50.56 60.65
CA ARG A 6 -30.94 49.45 60.50
C ARG A 6 -31.36 48.23 61.37
N PRO A 7 -30.72 47.02 61.45
CA PRO A 7 -29.36 46.61 61.00
C PRO A 7 -29.19 45.12 60.56
N ALA A 8 -27.93 44.79 60.20
CA ALA A 8 -27.18 43.53 60.43
C ALA A 8 -27.65 42.19 59.83
N ARG A 9 -26.74 41.53 59.09
CA ARG A 9 -26.28 40.14 59.28
C ARG A 9 -25.25 39.77 58.19
N THR A 10 -23.98 39.65 58.55
CA THR A 10 -23.24 38.40 58.86
C THR A 10 -22.64 37.76 57.62
N ILE A 11 -21.32 37.87 57.51
CA ILE A 11 -20.44 37.19 56.55
C ILE A 11 -20.19 35.76 57.06
N PRO A 12 -20.32 34.72 56.22
CA PRO A 12 -19.53 33.51 56.36
C PRO A 12 -18.51 33.40 55.22
N ALA A 13 -17.29 33.09 55.63
CA ALA A 13 -16.12 32.90 54.79
C ALA A 13 -16.33 31.78 53.75
N LEU A 14 -16.06 32.10 52.49
CA LEU A 14 -15.98 31.12 51.41
C LEU A 14 -14.57 30.50 51.45
N LEU A 15 -14.48 29.25 51.90
CA LEU A 15 -13.27 28.43 51.82
C LEU A 15 -12.93 28.16 50.34
N LEU A 16 -11.86 28.79 49.85
CA LEU A 16 -11.24 28.44 48.56
C LEU A 16 -10.43 27.13 48.73
N SER A 17 -11.06 25.98 48.51
CA SER A 17 -10.34 24.73 48.31
C SER A 17 -9.91 24.64 46.84
N LEU A 18 -8.64 24.97 46.59
CA LEU A 18 -7.98 24.82 45.29
C LEU A 18 -7.72 23.33 45.02
N GLY A 19 -8.70 22.65 44.42
CA GLY A 19 -8.54 21.27 43.95
C GLY A 19 -7.69 21.24 42.70
N ILE A 20 -6.43 20.84 42.83
CA ILE A 20 -5.56 20.51 41.69
C ILE A 20 -6.12 19.23 41.07
N ALA A 21 -6.94 19.38 40.04
CA ALA A 21 -7.25 18.27 39.15
C ALA A 21 -5.94 17.91 38.43
N LEU A 22 -5.32 16.79 38.82
CA LEU A 22 -4.33 16.13 37.99
C LEU A 22 -5.06 15.70 36.71
N ALA A 23 -5.01 16.55 35.69
CA ALA A 23 -5.32 16.17 34.34
C ALA A 23 -4.29 15.12 33.94
N THR A 24 -4.64 13.85 34.11
CA THR A 24 -3.94 12.76 33.44
C THR A 24 -4.09 13.01 31.94
N ALA A 25 -3.05 13.57 31.34
CA ALA A 25 -2.98 13.71 29.90
C ALA A 25 -3.22 12.32 29.29
N PRO A 26 -4.12 12.18 28.30
CA PRO A 26 -4.25 10.91 27.61
C PRO A 26 -2.86 10.57 27.05
N THR A 27 -2.33 9.42 27.46
CA THR A 27 -1.17 8.82 26.81
C THR A 27 -1.48 8.74 25.32
N ALA A 28 -0.82 9.57 24.52
CA ALA A 28 -0.90 9.50 23.08
C ALA A 28 -0.44 8.11 22.67
N THR A 29 -1.38 7.24 22.34
CA THR A 29 -1.09 6.00 21.64
C THR A 29 -0.35 6.40 20.38
N ALA A 30 0.95 6.10 20.31
CA ALA A 30 1.74 6.34 19.11
C ALA A 30 0.98 5.69 17.95
N ALA A 31 0.53 6.51 16.99
CA ALA A 31 -0.12 6.01 15.80
C ALA A 31 0.84 4.99 15.16
N ALA A 32 0.32 3.81 14.81
CA ALA A 32 1.12 2.82 14.10
C ALA A 32 1.79 3.51 12.90
N PRO A 33 3.09 3.27 12.66
CA PRO A 33 3.79 3.93 11.56
C PRO A 33 3.02 3.64 10.25
N ALA A 34 2.82 4.69 9.45
CA ALA A 34 2.20 4.55 8.13
C ALA A 34 2.96 3.48 7.33
N ASN A 35 2.23 2.50 6.79
CA ASN A 35 2.82 1.49 5.91
C ASN A 35 2.89 2.05 4.50
N THR A 36 3.94 2.82 4.20
CA THR A 36 4.13 3.51 2.92
C THR A 36 4.74 2.62 1.83
N CYS A 37 4.73 1.29 2.00
CA CYS A 37 5.35 0.39 1.04
C CYS A 37 4.62 0.42 -0.31
N GLY A 38 5.34 0.76 -1.39
CA GLY A 38 4.79 0.85 -2.73
C GLY A 38 3.77 1.97 -2.94
N GLY A 39 3.82 3.04 -2.15
CA GLY A 39 2.86 4.15 -2.21
C GLY A 39 2.98 5.05 -3.45
N ALA A 40 4.03 4.89 -4.25
CA ALA A 40 4.27 5.64 -5.49
C ALA A 40 4.62 4.71 -6.66
N LEU A 41 4.33 5.13 -7.90
CA LEU A 41 4.70 4.36 -9.09
C LEU A 41 6.21 4.13 -9.20
N SER A 42 7.01 5.13 -8.82
CA SER A 42 8.47 5.04 -8.77
C SER A 42 8.98 3.98 -7.79
N ASP A 43 8.17 3.57 -6.81
CA ASP A 43 8.54 2.47 -5.91
C ASP A 43 8.57 1.12 -6.63
N TYR A 44 7.95 1.01 -7.80
CA TYR A 44 7.93 -0.18 -8.66
C TYR A 44 8.83 -0.02 -9.88
N THR A 45 8.95 1.20 -10.43
CA THR A 45 9.63 1.42 -11.72
C THR A 45 10.97 2.15 -11.62
N GLY A 46 11.28 2.75 -10.45
CA GLY A 46 12.48 3.54 -10.20
C GLY A 46 12.23 5.05 -10.25
N LEU A 47 13.13 5.83 -9.63
CA LEU A 47 13.00 7.29 -9.49
C LEU A 47 13.92 8.09 -10.43
N ALA A 48 15.22 7.74 -10.45
CA ALA A 48 16.25 8.42 -11.25
C ALA A 48 16.70 7.60 -12.48
N SER A 49 16.40 6.31 -12.47
CA SER A 49 16.60 5.37 -13.58
C SER A 49 15.52 4.30 -13.50
N LEU A 50 15.34 3.53 -14.58
CA LEU A 50 14.56 2.30 -14.50
C LEU A 50 15.19 1.36 -13.48
N ASP A 51 14.34 0.79 -12.63
CA ASP A 51 14.76 -0.19 -11.64
C ASP A 51 14.92 -1.59 -12.27
N THR A 52 15.49 -2.53 -11.53
CA THR A 52 15.64 -3.91 -11.95
C THR A 52 14.27 -4.57 -12.14
N ALA A 53 14.19 -5.49 -13.11
CA ALA A 53 12.99 -6.26 -13.36
C ALA A 53 12.69 -7.16 -12.16
N PHE A 54 11.40 -7.30 -11.84
CA PHE A 54 10.95 -8.36 -10.95
C PHE A 54 10.94 -9.67 -11.72
N VAL A 55 11.54 -10.71 -11.17
CA VAL A 55 11.64 -12.05 -11.73
C VAL A 55 11.04 -13.04 -10.74
N GLY A 56 10.32 -14.03 -11.24
CA GLY A 56 9.77 -15.09 -10.41
C GLY A 56 8.91 -16.02 -11.22
N THR A 57 7.79 -16.46 -10.65
CA THR A 57 6.97 -17.52 -11.24
C THR A 57 5.47 -17.31 -11.06
N VAL A 58 4.71 -17.95 -11.94
CA VAL A 58 3.27 -18.19 -11.80
C VAL A 58 3.06 -19.66 -11.42
N ALA A 59 2.30 -19.91 -10.35
CA ALA A 59 1.99 -21.26 -9.89
C ALA A 59 0.75 -21.83 -10.62
N LEU A 60 0.90 -23.03 -11.18
CA LEU A 60 -0.16 -23.69 -11.95
C LEU A 60 -0.99 -24.65 -11.09
N PRO A 61 -2.29 -24.82 -11.42
CA PRO A 61 -3.07 -25.92 -10.87
C PRO A 61 -2.38 -27.25 -11.22
N GLY A 62 -2.06 -28.06 -10.21
CA GLY A 62 -1.35 -29.34 -10.40
C GLY A 62 0.15 -29.31 -10.10
N GLY A 63 0.70 -28.19 -9.63
CA GLY A 63 2.05 -28.14 -9.02
C GLY A 63 3.20 -27.75 -9.95
N GLY A 64 2.91 -27.33 -11.19
CA GLY A 64 3.90 -26.74 -12.10
C GLY A 64 4.06 -25.23 -11.91
N THR A 65 5.07 -24.63 -12.55
CA THR A 65 5.25 -23.18 -12.60
C THR A 65 5.62 -22.70 -13.99
N TYR A 66 5.27 -21.45 -14.31
CA TYR A 66 5.81 -20.73 -15.46
C TYR A 66 6.68 -19.57 -14.99
N PRO A 67 7.89 -19.38 -15.57
CA PRO A 67 8.67 -18.17 -15.35
C PRO A 67 7.87 -16.91 -15.69
N MET A 68 8.07 -15.87 -14.89
CA MET A 68 7.42 -14.57 -15.05
C MET A 68 8.42 -13.44 -14.83
N LYS A 69 8.29 -12.37 -15.62
CA LYS A 69 9.06 -11.14 -15.47
C LYS A 69 8.16 -9.92 -15.56
N ILE A 70 8.36 -8.95 -14.66
CA ILE A 70 7.76 -7.62 -14.73
C ILE A 70 8.90 -6.60 -14.86
N THR A 71 8.97 -5.93 -16.01
CA THR A 71 10.09 -5.04 -16.36
C THR A 71 9.59 -3.61 -16.51
N PRO A 72 10.11 -2.65 -15.73
CA PRO A 72 9.95 -1.23 -16.05
C PRO A 72 10.48 -0.93 -17.45
N THR A 73 9.73 -0.21 -18.30
CA THR A 73 10.11 -0.02 -19.72
C THR A 73 10.48 1.39 -20.12
N VAL A 74 9.86 2.42 -19.56
CA VAL A 74 10.08 3.81 -19.99
C VAL A 74 10.29 4.71 -18.79
N PHE A 75 11.50 5.25 -18.65
CA PHE A 75 11.86 6.09 -17.51
C PHE A 75 11.03 7.39 -17.44
N SER A 76 10.71 7.98 -18.60
CA SER A 76 9.88 9.18 -18.66
C SER A 76 8.40 8.94 -18.31
N SER A 77 8.00 7.69 -18.11
CA SER A 77 6.63 7.29 -17.78
C SER A 77 6.68 6.14 -16.79
N ASN A 78 6.80 6.49 -15.51
CA ASN A 78 6.90 5.58 -14.36
C ASN A 78 5.74 4.57 -14.22
N ASP A 79 4.75 4.63 -15.09
CA ASP A 79 3.63 3.70 -15.15
C ASP A 79 3.80 2.61 -16.22
N LEU A 80 4.73 2.69 -17.17
CA LEU A 80 4.85 1.65 -18.21
C LEU A 80 5.72 0.47 -17.75
N ILE A 81 5.13 -0.72 -17.83
CA ILE A 81 5.79 -2.00 -17.56
C ILE A 81 5.53 -3.01 -18.69
N THR A 82 6.46 -3.95 -18.83
CA THR A 82 6.31 -5.16 -19.63
C THR A 82 6.15 -6.36 -18.72
N VAL A 83 5.07 -7.12 -18.92
CA VAL A 83 4.81 -8.37 -18.23
C VAL A 83 5.02 -9.52 -19.20
N GLN A 84 5.94 -10.41 -18.87
CA GLN A 84 6.28 -11.59 -19.64
C GLN A 84 5.97 -12.83 -18.80
N VAL A 85 5.35 -13.83 -19.41
CA VAL A 85 5.19 -15.17 -18.85
C VAL A 85 5.62 -16.17 -19.92
N ASP A 86 6.43 -17.15 -19.53
CA ASP A 86 7.01 -18.14 -20.45
C ASP A 86 6.44 -19.54 -20.16
N PRO A 87 5.36 -19.97 -20.82
CA PRO A 87 4.79 -21.30 -20.62
C PRO A 87 5.76 -22.46 -20.94
N SER A 88 6.74 -22.21 -21.82
CA SER A 88 7.76 -23.18 -22.20
C SER A 88 9.03 -22.44 -22.67
N ALA A 89 10.11 -23.19 -22.89
CA ALA A 89 11.37 -22.62 -23.41
C ALA A 89 11.25 -22.00 -24.82
N THR A 90 10.20 -22.36 -25.58
CA THR A 90 9.98 -21.89 -26.95
C THR A 90 8.77 -20.96 -27.09
N GLU A 91 8.00 -20.76 -26.03
CA GLU A 91 6.82 -19.89 -26.03
C GLU A 91 6.97 -18.81 -24.96
N SER A 92 6.89 -17.55 -25.39
CA SER A 92 6.86 -16.40 -24.51
C SER A 92 5.63 -15.54 -24.82
N ARG A 93 4.91 -15.14 -23.77
CA ARG A 93 3.73 -14.28 -23.88
C ARG A 93 4.01 -12.97 -23.18
N THR A 94 3.88 -11.87 -23.91
CA THR A 94 4.25 -10.54 -23.42
C THR A 94 3.08 -9.56 -23.57
N ALA A 95 2.89 -8.73 -22.54
CA ALA A 95 2.01 -7.56 -22.58
C ALA A 95 2.79 -6.31 -22.14
N VAL A 96 2.58 -5.20 -22.84
CA VAL A 96 3.05 -3.88 -22.42
C VAL A 96 1.85 -3.11 -21.90
N ALA A 97 1.92 -2.61 -20.68
CA ALA A 97 0.78 -2.02 -20.00
C ALA A 97 1.16 -0.87 -19.09
N ARG A 98 0.19 0.03 -18.88
CA ARG A 98 0.26 1.00 -17.79
C ARG A 98 -0.12 0.32 -16.48
N LEU A 99 0.70 0.54 -15.47
CA LEU A 99 0.54 0.17 -14.08
C LEU A 99 -0.46 1.14 -13.45
N LYS A 100 -1.56 0.61 -12.91
CA LYS A 100 -2.48 1.37 -12.08
C LYS A 100 -2.10 1.14 -10.63
N LEU A 101 -1.95 2.22 -9.87
CA LEU A 101 -1.62 2.17 -8.44
C LEU A 101 -2.83 2.56 -7.60
N PHE A 102 -3.14 1.72 -6.63
CA PHE A 102 -4.11 1.98 -5.58
C PHE A 102 -3.36 2.08 -4.25
N VAL A 103 -3.62 3.12 -3.48
CA VAL A 103 -2.98 3.35 -2.19
C VAL A 103 -4.06 3.35 -1.12
N ASN A 104 -3.90 2.51 -0.10
CA ASN A 104 -4.86 2.49 1.01
C ASN A 104 -4.61 3.63 2.01
N THR A 105 -5.46 3.74 3.03
CA THR A 105 -5.38 4.79 4.06
C THR A 105 -4.09 4.75 4.90
N LEU A 106 -3.37 3.62 4.88
CA LEU A 106 -2.08 3.46 5.57
C LEU A 106 -0.90 3.82 4.67
N GLY A 107 -1.12 4.17 3.40
CA GLY A 107 -0.07 4.48 2.43
C GLY A 107 0.44 3.26 1.64
N ARG A 108 -0.17 2.08 1.81
CA ARG A 108 0.31 0.85 1.18
C ARG A 108 -0.22 0.72 -0.23
N GLY A 109 0.68 0.47 -1.16
CA GLY A 109 0.35 0.27 -2.57
C GLY A 109 -0.20 -1.10 -2.90
N SER A 110 -1.07 -1.14 -3.90
CA SER A 110 -1.44 -2.32 -4.67
C SER A 110 -1.52 -1.93 -6.14
N ILE A 111 -1.04 -2.80 -7.02
CA ILE A 111 -0.95 -2.56 -8.45
C ILE A 111 -1.91 -3.43 -9.24
N VAL A 112 -2.36 -2.89 -10.36
CA VAL A 112 -3.11 -3.60 -11.40
C VAL A 112 -2.45 -3.34 -12.75
N PHE A 113 -2.34 -4.37 -13.60
CA PHE A 113 -1.67 -4.28 -14.90
C PHE A 113 -2.31 -5.22 -15.91
N ALA A 114 -2.15 -4.96 -17.21
CA ALA A 114 -2.67 -5.86 -18.24
C ALA A 114 -1.87 -7.18 -18.26
N ALA A 115 -2.59 -8.30 -18.36
CA ALA A 115 -2.01 -9.63 -18.39
C ALA A 115 -1.68 -10.07 -19.82
N PRO A 116 -0.65 -10.93 -20.03
CA PRO A 116 -0.29 -11.50 -21.33
C PRO A 116 -1.25 -12.63 -21.77
N ARG A 117 -2.56 -12.43 -21.54
CA ARG A 117 -3.67 -13.29 -21.98
C ARG A 117 -4.47 -12.68 -23.13
N GLY A 118 -4.42 -11.36 -23.29
CA GLY A 118 -5.16 -10.62 -24.31
C GLY A 118 -5.82 -9.36 -23.74
N PRO A 119 -6.47 -8.54 -24.60
CA PRO A 119 -7.14 -7.32 -24.18
C PRO A 119 -8.22 -7.58 -23.13
N GLY A 120 -8.33 -6.70 -22.13
CA GLY A 120 -9.35 -6.77 -21.09
C GLY A 120 -9.05 -7.71 -19.93
N TYR A 121 -7.93 -8.43 -19.95
CA TYR A 121 -7.47 -9.25 -18.83
C TYR A 121 -6.42 -8.51 -18.01
N GLU A 122 -6.62 -8.44 -16.70
CA GLU A 122 -5.72 -7.75 -15.77
C GLU A 122 -5.18 -8.71 -14.70
N GLY A 123 -3.91 -8.55 -14.33
CA GLY A 123 -3.33 -9.09 -13.11
C GLY A 123 -3.29 -8.03 -12.02
N TYR A 124 -3.24 -8.46 -10.76
CA TYR A 124 -3.20 -7.56 -9.61
C TYR A 124 -2.32 -8.10 -8.50
N SER A 125 -1.70 -7.21 -7.72
CA SER A 125 -1.01 -7.61 -6.49
C SER A 125 -2.01 -7.86 -5.35
N THR A 126 -1.77 -8.92 -4.60
CA THR A 126 -2.43 -9.17 -3.31
C THR A 126 -1.58 -8.68 -2.15
N ASP A 127 -0.26 -8.64 -2.33
CA ASP A 127 0.68 -8.19 -1.32
C ASP A 127 1.95 -7.61 -1.96
N VAL A 128 2.54 -6.60 -1.32
CA VAL A 128 3.83 -6.00 -1.73
C VAL A 128 4.74 -5.87 -0.52
N TYR A 129 6.02 -6.11 -0.72
CA TYR A 129 7.03 -6.08 0.35
C TYR A 129 8.14 -5.10 0.04
N CYS A 130 8.51 -4.32 1.06
CA CYS A 130 9.58 -3.33 1.05
C CYS A 130 10.45 -3.59 2.28
N PRO A 131 11.69 -4.07 2.12
CA PRO A 131 12.55 -4.38 3.27
C PRO A 131 12.96 -3.12 4.02
N ILE A 132 13.19 -2.02 3.29
CA ILE A 132 13.55 -0.71 3.83
C ILE A 132 12.90 0.37 2.94
N GLY A 133 12.27 1.37 3.56
CA GLY A 133 11.65 2.48 2.86
C GLY A 133 10.41 2.09 2.06
N THR A 134 10.21 2.71 0.89
CA THR A 134 9.01 2.54 0.06
C THR A 134 9.23 1.64 -1.15
N ARG A 135 10.49 1.39 -1.55
CA ARG A 135 10.86 0.59 -2.72
C ARG A 135 10.38 -0.84 -2.56
N VAL A 136 9.55 -1.29 -3.49
CA VAL A 136 9.04 -2.67 -3.51
C VAL A 136 10.13 -3.61 -4.00
N THR A 137 10.39 -4.70 -3.28
CA THR A 137 11.34 -5.74 -3.74
C THR A 137 10.66 -7.07 -4.01
N LYS A 138 9.43 -7.27 -3.53
CA LYS A 138 8.65 -8.48 -3.81
C LYS A 138 7.17 -8.15 -3.99
N ILE A 139 6.55 -8.82 -4.95
CA ILE A 139 5.14 -8.71 -5.30
C ILE A 139 4.54 -10.10 -5.33
N ASN A 140 3.51 -10.30 -4.51
CA ASN A 140 2.63 -11.45 -4.61
C ASN A 140 1.32 -11.01 -5.22
N GLY A 141 0.73 -11.83 -6.09
CA GLY A 141 -0.52 -11.45 -6.72
C GLY A 141 -1.21 -12.56 -7.46
N ARG A 142 -2.20 -12.15 -8.26
CA ARG A 142 -2.98 -13.06 -9.10
C ARG A 142 -3.01 -12.56 -10.53
N ILE A 143 -2.89 -13.47 -11.47
CA ILE A 143 -2.84 -13.18 -12.90
C ILE A 143 -3.64 -14.22 -13.68
N PRO A 144 -4.37 -13.82 -14.74
CA PRO A 144 -4.99 -14.77 -15.65
C PRO A 144 -3.96 -15.22 -16.68
N ILE A 145 -3.89 -16.53 -16.94
CA ILE A 145 -3.02 -17.13 -17.95
C ILE A 145 -3.87 -17.76 -19.05
N THR A 146 -3.46 -17.61 -20.32
CA THR A 146 -4.18 -18.24 -21.44
C THR A 146 -4.16 -19.75 -21.30
N GLY A 147 -5.32 -20.38 -21.49
CA GLY A 147 -5.53 -21.81 -21.28
C GLY A 147 -6.01 -22.18 -19.87
N LEU A 148 -6.10 -21.21 -18.94
CA LEU A 148 -6.68 -21.42 -17.62
C LEU A 148 -7.94 -20.57 -17.41
N ASP A 149 -8.99 -21.19 -16.87
CA ASP A 149 -10.26 -20.51 -16.56
C ASP A 149 -10.21 -19.73 -15.24
N LYS A 150 -9.21 -19.99 -14.40
CA LYS A 150 -9.05 -19.38 -13.08
C LYS A 150 -7.81 -18.50 -13.01
N MET A 151 -7.89 -17.47 -12.17
CA MET A 151 -6.75 -16.66 -11.75
C MET A 151 -5.78 -17.52 -10.93
N VAL A 152 -4.51 -17.48 -11.32
CA VAL A 152 -3.41 -18.20 -10.67
C VAL A 152 -2.52 -17.24 -9.88
N THR A 153 -1.85 -17.76 -8.85
CA THR A 153 -0.96 -16.96 -8.02
C THR A 153 0.37 -16.74 -8.74
N PHE A 154 0.94 -15.55 -8.62
CA PHE A 154 2.32 -15.28 -8.98
C PHE A 154 3.08 -14.70 -7.81
N GLU A 155 4.39 -14.94 -7.84
CA GLU A 155 5.36 -14.38 -6.90
C GLU A 155 6.56 -13.92 -7.72
N VAL A 156 6.92 -12.65 -7.60
CA VAL A 156 8.09 -12.07 -8.29
C VAL A 156 8.86 -11.17 -7.34
N GLU A 157 10.18 -11.16 -7.49
CA GLU A 157 11.08 -10.38 -6.65
C GLU A 157 12.21 -9.74 -7.46
N ARG A 158 12.84 -8.74 -6.86
CA ARG A 158 14.03 -8.08 -7.40
C ARG A 158 15.00 -7.75 -6.28
N THR A 159 16.26 -7.61 -6.68
CA THR A 159 17.35 -7.10 -5.83
C THR A 159 17.47 -5.59 -5.95
#